data_AF-V9LH99-F1
#
_entry.id   AF-V9LH99-F1
#
_cell.length_a   1.000
_cell.length_b   1.000
_cell.length_c   1.000
_cell.angle_alpha   90.00
_cell.angle_beta   90.00
_cell.angle_gamma   90.00
#
_symmetry.space_group_name_H-M   'P 1'
#
loop_
_entity.id
_entity.type
_entity.pdbx_description
1 polymer ?
#
loop_
_entity_poly.entity_id
_entity_poly.type
_entity_poly.pdbx_seq_one_letter_code
_entity_poly.pdbx_strand_id
1 'polypeptide(L)'
;VLCCAGLGWAVLHCAVCVGRPASLVVADFGCGDCTLARSVKNKVHSFDLMALNDLVTVCDMAKVPLADSSVDVAVFCLSLMGTNLLEFLREAWRVLSPGGILKVAEVASRFDDVRTFTSVLGALGFKILLKDTGNSHFYLFDFKKSGIPRANTGSLSLQLRPCLYKPR
;
A
#
# COMPACT_ATOMS: atom_id res chain seq x y z
N VAL A 1 -4.73 -9.94 20.82
CA VAL A 1 -5.18 -10.53 19.53
C VAL A 1 -6.48 -9.88 19.00
N LEU A 2 -6.94 -8.72 19.51
CA LEU A 2 -8.20 -8.12 19.04
C LEU A 2 -8.23 -6.57 19.15
N CYS A 3 -7.25 -5.84 18.60
CA CYS A 3 -7.32 -4.36 18.63
C CYS A 3 -6.79 -3.64 17.37
N CYS A 4 -5.86 -4.23 16.61
CA CYS A 4 -5.40 -3.57 15.36
C CYS A 4 -6.34 -3.80 14.16
N ALA A 5 -7.12 -4.89 14.14
CA ALA A 5 -7.99 -5.22 13.00
C ALA A 5 -9.22 -4.30 12.90
N GLY A 6 -9.80 -3.88 14.03
CA GLY A 6 -11.01 -3.03 14.05
C GLY A 6 -10.75 -1.55 13.72
N LEU A 7 -9.65 -0.98 14.22
CA LEU A 7 -9.29 0.42 13.94
C LEU A 7 -8.66 0.60 12.55
N GLY A 8 -7.88 -0.38 12.06
CA GLY A 8 -7.40 -0.36 10.68
C GLY A 8 -8.54 -0.41 9.67
N TRP A 9 -9.60 -1.20 9.96
CA TRP A 9 -10.76 -1.38 9.08
C TRP A 9 -11.58 -0.10 8.88
N ALA A 10 -11.95 0.62 9.94
CA ALA A 10 -12.72 1.87 9.81
C ALA A 10 -11.93 2.96 9.07
N VAL A 11 -10.61 3.00 9.29
CA VAL A 11 -9.71 3.96 8.68
C VAL A 11 -9.49 3.66 7.18
N LEU A 12 -9.33 2.39 6.82
CA LEU A 12 -9.10 2.00 5.43
C LEU A 12 -10.39 2.01 4.59
N HIS A 13 -11.51 1.59 5.19
CA HIS A 13 -12.83 1.67 4.56
C HIS A 13 -13.16 3.12 4.16
N CYS A 14 -12.84 4.09 5.03
CA CYS A 14 -13.06 5.51 4.75
C CYS A 14 -12.03 6.11 3.78
N ALA A 15 -10.74 5.79 3.93
CA ALA A 15 -9.67 6.46 3.17
C ALA A 15 -9.46 5.90 1.76
N VAL A 16 -9.75 4.62 1.48
CA VAL A 16 -9.39 4.00 0.19
C VAL A 16 -10.39 4.32 -0.92
N CYS A 17 -11.70 4.25 -0.66
CA CYS A 17 -12.72 4.29 -1.73
C CYS A 17 -13.93 5.22 -1.49
N VAL A 18 -14.12 5.81 -0.30
CA VAL A 18 -15.32 6.66 -0.08
C VAL A 18 -15.27 7.89 -0.99
N GLY A 19 -16.29 8.02 -1.84
CA GLY A 19 -16.42 9.12 -2.80
C GLY A 19 -15.67 8.92 -4.14
N ARG A 20 -15.07 7.75 -4.39
CA ARG A 20 -14.42 7.45 -5.68
C ARG A 20 -15.33 6.62 -6.61
N PRO A 21 -15.24 6.79 -7.94
CA PRO A 21 -16.02 6.00 -8.88
C PRO A 21 -15.76 4.49 -8.75
N ALA A 22 -16.83 3.69 -8.86
CA ALA A 22 -16.73 2.22 -8.84
C ALA A 22 -15.97 1.65 -10.06
N SER A 23 -15.76 2.46 -11.11
CA SER A 23 -15.00 2.08 -12.30
C SER A 23 -13.49 1.99 -12.06
N LEU A 24 -12.97 2.52 -10.95
CA LEU A 24 -11.55 2.43 -10.65
C LEU A 24 -11.14 1.00 -10.32
N VAL A 25 -10.01 0.57 -10.87
CA VAL A 25 -9.39 -0.73 -10.62
C VAL A 25 -8.37 -0.61 -9.49
N VAL A 26 -8.47 -1.48 -8.49
CA VAL A 26 -7.65 -1.47 -7.28
C VAL A 26 -6.72 -2.67 -7.26
N ALA A 27 -5.47 -2.47 -6.84
CA ALA A 27 -4.56 -3.54 -6.43
C ALA A 27 -4.33 -3.46 -4.92
N ASP A 28 -4.58 -4.56 -4.22
CA ASP A 28 -4.43 -4.73 -2.78
C ASP A 28 -3.23 -5.63 -2.50
N PHE A 29 -2.12 -5.01 -2.10
CA PHE A 29 -0.84 -5.67 -1.86
C PHE A 29 -0.75 -6.14 -0.40
N GLY A 30 -0.69 -7.47 -0.19
CA GLY A 30 -0.78 -8.10 1.13
C GLY A 30 -2.20 -8.07 1.67
N CYS A 31 -3.14 -8.62 0.89
CA CYS A 31 -4.58 -8.47 1.10
C CYS A 31 -5.15 -9.27 2.27
N GLY A 32 -4.41 -10.24 2.82
CA GLY A 32 -4.88 -11.12 3.89
C GLY A 32 -6.19 -11.84 3.55
N ASP A 33 -7.25 -11.55 4.30
CA ASP A 33 -8.59 -12.15 4.13
C ASP A 33 -9.46 -11.47 3.06
N CYS A 34 -8.87 -10.55 2.28
CA CYS A 34 -9.53 -9.77 1.24
C CYS A 34 -10.69 -8.90 1.76
N THR A 35 -10.59 -8.41 3.00
CA THR A 35 -11.59 -7.49 3.57
C THR A 35 -11.88 -6.30 2.66
N LEU A 36 -10.86 -5.70 2.02
CA LEU A 36 -11.04 -4.60 1.09
C LEU A 36 -11.92 -4.99 -0.11
N ALA A 37 -11.59 -6.10 -0.79
CA ALA A 37 -12.34 -6.61 -1.94
C ALA A 37 -13.80 -6.89 -1.60
N ARG A 38 -14.08 -7.37 -0.38
CA ARG A 38 -15.45 -7.65 0.09
C ARG A 38 -16.24 -6.39 0.47
N SER A 39 -15.56 -5.28 0.74
CA SER A 39 -16.18 -4.06 1.28
C SER A 39 -16.48 -3.00 0.22
N VAL A 40 -16.01 -3.17 -1.02
CA VAL A 40 -16.15 -2.17 -2.09
C VAL A 40 -16.77 -2.75 -3.35
N LYS A 41 -17.37 -1.89 -4.18
CA LYS A 41 -17.94 -2.28 -5.48
C LYS A 41 -16.90 -2.31 -6.61
N ASN A 42 -15.72 -1.75 -6.37
CA ASN A 42 -14.63 -1.68 -7.33
C ASN A 42 -14.11 -3.08 -7.67
N LYS A 43 -13.52 -3.23 -8.86
CA LYS A 43 -12.70 -4.40 -9.16
C LYS A 43 -11.42 -4.33 -8.33
N VAL A 44 -11.21 -5.33 -7.47
CA VAL A 44 -10.01 -5.43 -6.62
C VAL A 44 -9.20 -6.66 -7.01
N HIS A 45 -7.93 -6.44 -7.36
CA HIS A 45 -6.92 -7.47 -7.50
C HIS A 45 -6.23 -7.66 -6.15
N SER A 46 -6.40 -8.83 -5.54
CA SER A 46 -5.91 -9.12 -4.18
C SER A 46 -4.69 -10.03 -4.25
N PHE A 47 -3.57 -9.60 -3.68
CA PHE A 47 -2.29 -10.32 -3.72
C PHE A 47 -1.79 -10.63 -2.31
N ASP A 48 -1.41 -11.88 -2.06
CA ASP A 48 -0.78 -12.30 -0.81
C ASP A 48 0.12 -13.52 -1.03
N LEU A 49 1.00 -13.83 -0.08
CA LEU A 49 1.83 -15.05 -0.11
C LEU A 49 1.03 -16.30 0.25
N MET A 50 -0.13 -16.15 0.90
CA MET A 50 -1.00 -17.27 1.30
C MET A 50 -2.44 -16.99 0.92
N ALA A 51 -3.09 -17.96 0.27
CA ALA A 51 -4.52 -17.88 -0.01
C ALA A 51 -5.33 -18.25 1.24
N LEU A 52 -5.95 -17.24 1.87
CA LEU A 52 -6.98 -17.45 2.90
C LEU A 52 -8.38 -17.65 2.31
N ASN A 53 -8.56 -17.34 1.02
CA ASN A 53 -9.79 -17.52 0.25
C ASN A 53 -9.54 -17.39 -1.26
N ASP A 54 -10.55 -17.69 -2.07
CA ASP A 54 -10.45 -17.74 -3.54
C ASP A 54 -10.27 -16.37 -4.23
N LEU A 55 -10.41 -15.26 -3.50
CA LEU A 55 -10.14 -13.93 -4.06
C LEU A 55 -8.65 -13.62 -4.11
N VAL A 56 -7.83 -14.35 -3.34
CA VAL A 56 -6.38 -14.13 -3.25
C VAL A 56 -5.70 -14.71 -4.48
N THR A 57 -4.96 -13.88 -5.18
CA THR A 57 -3.93 -14.31 -6.13
C THR A 57 -2.62 -14.52 -5.39
N VAL A 58 -2.20 -15.78 -5.23
CA VAL A 58 -0.99 -16.14 -4.48
C VAL A 58 0.25 -15.71 -5.26
N CYS A 59 1.00 -14.74 -4.76
CA CYS A 59 2.26 -14.28 -5.34
C CYS A 59 3.09 -13.46 -4.36
N ASP A 60 4.38 -13.31 -4.64
CA ASP A 60 5.19 -12.26 -4.02
C ASP A 60 4.74 -10.90 -4.56
N MET A 61 4.30 -10.01 -3.67
CA MET A 61 3.80 -8.69 -4.03
C MET A 61 4.89 -7.75 -4.57
N ALA A 62 6.17 -8.13 -4.53
CA ALA A 62 7.24 -7.49 -5.31
C ALA A 62 7.15 -7.78 -6.82
N LYS A 63 6.37 -8.78 -7.24
CA LYS A 63 6.17 -9.13 -8.65
C LYS A 63 4.79 -9.74 -8.85
N VAL A 64 3.79 -8.88 -9.04
CA VAL A 64 2.40 -9.30 -9.23
C VAL A 64 2.10 -9.59 -10.71
N PRO A 65 1.18 -10.52 -11.02
CA PRO A 65 0.81 -10.88 -12.40
C PRO A 65 -0.11 -9.83 -13.05
N LEU A 66 0.31 -8.57 -13.04
CA LEU A 66 -0.38 -7.45 -13.69
C LEU A 66 0.51 -6.79 -14.73
N ALA A 67 -0.11 -6.25 -15.78
CA ALA A 67 0.57 -5.44 -16.78
C ALA A 67 1.00 -4.08 -16.18
N ASP A 68 1.94 -3.41 -16.85
CA ASP A 68 2.32 -2.05 -16.51
C ASP A 68 1.12 -1.11 -16.69
N SER A 69 0.96 -0.16 -15.77
CA SER A 69 -0.11 0.86 -15.85
C SER A 69 -1.52 0.28 -16.04
N SER A 70 -1.85 -0.79 -15.30
CA SER A 70 -3.12 -1.52 -15.40
C SER A 70 -4.10 -1.24 -14.26
N VAL A 71 -3.71 -0.47 -13.24
CA VAL A 71 -4.58 -0.17 -12.08
C VAL A 71 -4.60 1.32 -11.75
N ASP A 72 -5.72 1.80 -11.20
CA ASP A 72 -5.91 3.20 -10.83
C ASP A 72 -5.47 3.49 -9.40
N VAL A 73 -5.59 2.49 -8.53
CA VAL A 73 -5.27 2.59 -7.10
C VAL A 73 -4.44 1.38 -6.66
N ALA A 74 -3.36 1.63 -5.94
CA ALA A 74 -2.57 0.60 -5.26
C ALA A 74 -2.65 0.85 -3.76
N VAL A 75 -2.84 -0.21 -2.99
CA VAL A 75 -3.06 -0.15 -1.54
C VAL A 75 -2.06 -1.06 -0.83
N PHE A 76 -1.35 -0.50 0.14
CA PHE A 76 -0.67 -1.26 1.18
C PHE A 76 -1.34 -0.97 2.51
N CYS A 77 -2.01 -1.98 3.08
CA CYS A 77 -2.65 -1.88 4.38
C CYS A 77 -2.00 -2.83 5.37
N LEU A 78 -1.12 -2.30 6.22
CA LEU A 78 -0.37 -3.06 7.23
C LEU A 78 0.40 -4.24 6.61
N SER A 79 0.90 -4.05 5.39
CA SER A 79 1.50 -5.08 4.55
C SER A 79 2.95 -4.80 4.16
N LEU A 80 3.50 -3.61 4.43
CA LEU A 80 4.92 -3.28 4.20
C LEU A 80 5.82 -3.90 5.28
N MET A 81 5.68 -5.19 5.52
CA MET A 81 6.35 -5.94 6.60
C MET A 81 7.58 -6.73 6.14
N GLY A 82 7.83 -6.81 4.83
CA GLY A 82 9.03 -7.46 4.28
C GLY A 82 10.28 -6.58 4.36
N THR A 83 11.45 -7.19 4.16
CA THR A 83 12.75 -6.48 4.12
C THR A 83 12.94 -5.68 2.84
N ASN A 84 12.18 -6.00 1.78
CA ASN A 84 12.34 -5.46 0.44
C ASN A 84 11.29 -4.39 0.12
N LEU A 85 11.06 -3.44 1.05
CA LEU A 85 10.03 -2.40 0.90
C LEU A 85 10.12 -1.64 -0.42
N LEU A 86 11.34 -1.38 -0.88
CA LEU A 86 11.57 -0.64 -2.11
C LEU A 86 11.06 -1.38 -3.35
N GLU A 87 11.21 -2.70 -3.39
CA GLU A 87 10.71 -3.53 -4.50
C GLU A 87 9.17 -3.53 -4.51
N PHE A 88 8.53 -3.63 -3.34
CA PHE A 88 7.07 -3.54 -3.25
C PHE A 88 6.56 -2.18 -3.77
N LEU A 89 7.21 -1.09 -3.38
CA LEU A 89 6.83 0.26 -3.81
C LEU A 89 7.12 0.50 -5.31
N ARG A 90 8.20 -0.08 -5.84
CA ARG A 90 8.49 -0.06 -7.28
C ARG A 90 7.44 -0.84 -8.06
N GLU A 91 7.02 -1.98 -7.55
CA GLU A 91 6.00 -2.80 -8.19
C GLU A 91 4.64 -2.08 -8.22
N ALA A 92 4.27 -1.43 -7.10
CA ALA A 92 3.11 -0.55 -7.08
C ALA A 92 3.23 0.61 -8.08
N TRP A 93 4.42 1.21 -8.19
CA TRP A 93 4.65 2.25 -9.21
C TRP A 93 4.49 1.70 -10.63
N ARG A 94 4.99 0.50 -10.92
CA ARG A 94 4.91 -0.15 -12.24
C ARG A 94 3.46 -0.38 -12.66
N VAL A 95 2.64 -0.97 -11.80
CA VAL A 95 1.24 -1.31 -12.13
C VAL A 95 0.31 -0.10 -12.12
N LEU A 96 0.64 0.97 -11.40
CA LEU A 96 -0.20 2.17 -11.35
C LEU A 96 -0.22 2.90 -12.69
N SER A 97 -1.41 3.29 -13.17
CA SER A 97 -1.57 4.18 -14.31
C SER A 97 -0.98 5.57 -14.03
N PRO A 98 -0.57 6.33 -15.06
CA PRO A 98 -0.16 7.73 -14.90
C PRO A 98 -1.21 8.53 -14.13
N GLY A 99 -0.81 9.18 -13.04
CA GLY A 99 -1.73 9.92 -12.17
C GLY A 99 -2.54 9.07 -11.20
N GLY A 100 -2.37 7.74 -11.19
CA GLY A 100 -2.97 6.83 -10.23
C GLY A 100 -2.52 7.08 -8.80
N ILE A 101 -3.24 6.50 -7.84
CA ILE A 101 -3.10 6.79 -6.42
C ILE A 101 -2.49 5.59 -5.68
N LEU A 102 -1.39 5.83 -4.98
CA LEU A 102 -0.85 4.91 -3.99
C LEU A 102 -1.37 5.29 -2.61
N LYS A 103 -1.91 4.32 -1.89
CA LYS A 103 -2.40 4.46 -0.52
C LYS A 103 -1.59 3.57 0.41
N VAL A 104 -1.07 4.14 1.48
CA VAL A 104 -0.30 3.41 2.50
C VAL A 104 -0.91 3.67 3.86
N ALA A 105 -1.28 2.59 4.54
CA ALA A 105 -1.66 2.60 5.95
C ALA A 105 -0.69 1.69 6.71
N GLU A 106 0.04 2.25 7.66
CA GLU A 106 1.05 1.52 8.43
C GLU A 106 1.03 1.93 9.90
N VAL A 107 1.47 1.03 10.78
CA VAL A 107 1.50 1.28 12.22
C VAL A 107 2.46 2.43 12.52
N ALA A 108 1.99 3.44 13.26
CA ALA A 108 2.74 4.67 13.55
C ALA A 108 4.11 4.39 14.17
N SER A 109 4.18 3.44 15.11
CA SER A 109 5.42 3.06 15.80
C SER A 109 6.48 2.41 14.90
N ARG A 110 6.13 2.05 13.66
CA ARG A 110 7.09 1.50 12.67
C ARG A 110 7.92 2.57 11.98
N PHE A 111 7.50 3.84 12.04
CA PHE A 111 8.21 4.93 11.41
C PHE A 111 9.24 5.54 12.37
N ASP A 112 10.51 5.39 12.03
CA ASP A 112 11.61 6.15 12.66
C ASP A 112 11.57 7.61 12.25
N ASP A 113 11.52 7.85 10.93
CA ASP A 113 11.42 9.17 10.34
C ASP A 113 10.47 9.16 9.14
N VAL A 114 9.29 9.75 9.34
CA VAL A 114 8.28 9.92 8.29
C VAL A 114 8.82 10.74 7.12
N ARG A 115 9.74 11.70 7.36
CA ARG A 115 10.30 12.52 6.29
C ARG A 115 11.14 11.68 5.34
N THR A 116 12.00 10.82 5.89
CA THR A 116 12.78 9.86 5.10
C THR A 116 11.85 8.96 4.28
N PHE A 117 10.79 8.40 4.88
CA PHE A 117 9.79 7.61 4.14
C PHE A 117 9.19 8.38 2.96
N THR A 118 8.67 9.59 3.19
CA THR A 118 8.07 10.41 2.12
C THR A 118 9.08 10.85 1.05
N SER A 119 10.35 11.06 1.42
CA SER A 119 11.42 11.45 0.49
C SER A 119 11.82 10.32 -0.44
N VAL A 120 11.88 9.08 0.07
CA VAL A 120 12.13 7.89 -0.74
C VAL A 120 11.00 7.68 -1.75
N LEU A 121 9.73 7.77 -1.33
CA LEU A 121 8.61 7.71 -2.27
C LEU A 121 8.66 8.85 -3.30
N GLY A 122 9.07 10.05 -2.89
CA GLY A 122 9.38 11.16 -3.79
C GLY A 122 10.39 10.79 -4.88
N ALA A 123 11.49 10.15 -4.49
CA ALA A 123 12.52 9.70 -5.42
C ALA A 123 12.05 8.55 -6.34
N LEU A 124 11.08 7.75 -5.90
CA LEU A 124 10.39 6.74 -6.72
C LEU A 124 9.35 7.33 -7.69
N GLY A 125 9.13 8.64 -7.71
CA GLY A 125 8.20 9.29 -8.65
C GLY A 125 6.78 9.48 -8.09
N PHE A 126 6.61 9.33 -6.78
CA PHE A 126 5.36 9.63 -6.09
C PHE A 126 5.32 11.06 -5.54
N LYS A 127 4.21 11.76 -5.72
CA LYS A 127 3.95 13.06 -5.10
C LYS A 127 2.96 12.89 -3.96
N ILE A 128 3.31 13.33 -2.77
CA ILE A 128 2.41 13.27 -1.61
C ILE A 128 1.17 14.15 -1.82
N LEU A 129 -0.01 13.61 -1.50
CA LEU A 129 -1.29 14.28 -1.53
C LEU A 129 -1.88 14.42 -0.12
N LEU A 130 -1.79 13.35 0.68
CA LEU A 130 -2.27 13.30 2.05
C LEU A 130 -1.16 12.75 2.95
N LYS A 131 -1.03 13.34 4.13
CA LYS A 131 -0.17 12.87 5.21
C LYS A 131 -0.93 13.01 6.53
N ASP A 132 -1.60 11.96 6.95
CA ASP A 132 -2.26 11.91 8.25
C ASP A 132 -1.39 11.12 9.23
N THR A 133 -0.72 11.85 10.11
CA THR A 133 0.07 11.31 11.22
C THR A 133 -0.48 11.73 12.57
N GLY A 134 -1.76 12.15 12.64
CA GLY A 134 -2.40 12.60 13.86
C GLY A 134 -2.85 11.45 14.77
N ASN A 135 -3.09 10.27 14.19
CA ASN A 135 -3.46 9.07 14.93
C ASN A 135 -2.24 8.40 15.57
N SER A 136 -2.36 7.99 16.84
CA SER A 136 -1.28 7.37 17.62
C SER A 136 -0.96 5.93 17.22
N HIS A 137 -1.88 5.26 16.53
CA HIS A 137 -1.78 3.84 16.16
C HIS A 137 -1.37 3.64 14.71
N PHE A 138 -1.91 4.44 13.78
CA PHE A 138 -1.68 4.26 12.34
C PHE A 138 -1.43 5.59 11.66
N TYR A 139 -0.53 5.58 10.68
CA TYR A 139 -0.32 6.69 9.76
C TYR A 139 -0.88 6.35 8.39
N LEU A 140 -1.47 7.36 7.76
CA LEU A 140 -2.07 7.25 6.43
C LEU A 140 -1.40 8.21 5.48
N PHE A 141 -1.12 7.71 4.29
CA PHE A 141 -0.53 8.49 3.22
C PHE A 141 -1.24 8.20 1.92
N ASP A 142 -1.57 9.27 1.19
CA ASP A 142 -1.94 9.19 -0.22
C ASP A 142 -0.83 9.83 -1.05
N PHE A 143 -0.45 9.15 -2.11
CA PHE A 143 0.47 9.67 -3.11
C PHE A 143 -0.12 9.54 -4.51
N LYS A 144 0.24 10.48 -5.38
CA LYS A 144 -0.04 10.43 -6.81
C LYS A 144 1.20 9.96 -7.56
N LYS A 145 1.05 9.02 -8.49
CA LYS A 145 2.09 8.70 -9.48
C LYS A 145 2.29 9.92 -10.39
N SER A 146 3.44 10.57 -10.32
CA SER A 146 3.67 11.89 -10.92
C SER A 146 4.87 11.98 -11.86
N GLY A 147 5.78 11.01 -11.84
CA GLY A 147 6.95 11.01 -12.73
C GLY A 147 7.67 9.66 -12.75
N ILE A 148 8.70 9.58 -13.58
CA ILE A 148 9.61 8.43 -13.70
C ILE A 148 10.47 8.37 -12.43
N PRO A 149 10.73 7.18 -11.84
CA PRO A 149 11.65 7.03 -10.72
C PRO A 149 13.03 7.61 -11.09
N ARG A 150 13.68 8.32 -10.18
CA ARG A 150 15.00 8.90 -10.44
C ARG A 150 16.03 7.76 -10.67
N ALA A 151 16.96 7.97 -11.61
CA ALA A 151 17.93 6.95 -12.04
C ALA A 151 18.79 6.39 -10.87
N ASN A 152 18.99 7.16 -9.79
CA ASN A 152 19.79 6.76 -8.63
C ASN A 152 18.97 6.12 -7.47
N THR A 153 17.81 5.52 -7.74
CA THR A 153 17.05 4.84 -6.67
C THR A 153 17.72 3.56 -6.13
N GLY A 154 18.79 3.06 -6.78
CA GLY A 154 19.50 1.85 -6.36
C GLY A 154 20.20 1.94 -5.00
N SER A 155 20.48 3.14 -4.50
CA SER A 155 21.13 3.37 -3.19
C SER A 155 20.15 3.76 -2.07
N LEU A 156 18.84 3.84 -2.36
CA LEU A 156 17.86 4.23 -1.36
C LEU A 156 17.56 3.05 -0.44
N SER A 157 17.85 3.20 0.85
CA SER A 157 17.38 2.26 1.87
C SER A 157 16.07 2.77 2.46
N LEU A 158 15.03 1.95 2.39
CA LEU A 158 13.80 2.18 3.15
C LEU A 158 13.65 1.07 4.18
N GLN A 159 13.57 1.46 5.44
CA GLN A 159 13.34 0.54 6.54
C GLN A 159 12.21 1.07 7.42
N LEU A 160 11.36 0.16 7.85
CA LEU A 160 10.34 0.38 8.88
C LEU A 160 10.64 -0.61 10.01
N ARG A 161 10.46 -0.18 11.27
CA ARG A 161 10.65 -1.08 12.40
C ARG A 161 9.70 -2.29 12.28
N PRO A 162 10.06 -3.46 12.83
CA PRO A 162 9.17 -4.62 12.86
C PRO A 162 7.84 -4.29 13.54
N CYS A 163 6.75 -4.90 13.06
CA CYS A 163 5.47 -4.84 13.76
C CYS A 163 5.52 -5.82 14.94
N LEU A 164 5.47 -5.30 16.18
CA LEU A 164 5.58 -6.12 17.39
C LEU A 164 4.30 -6.92 17.71
N TYR A 165 3.19 -6.65 17.03
CA TYR A 165 1.86 -7.13 17.40
C TYR A 165 1.23 -8.11 16.40
N LYS A 166 1.93 -8.45 15.31
CA LYS A 166 1.44 -9.38 14.28
C LYS A 166 2.45 -10.52 14.12
N PRO A 167 2.14 -11.77 14.55
CA PRO A 167 2.95 -12.93 14.23
C PRO A 167 2.96 -13.16 12.70
N ARG A 168 4.05 -13.72 12.18
CA ARG A 168 4.17 -14.13 10.78
C ARG A 168 3.48 -15.46 10.54
#